data_AF-A0A527GM04-F1
#
_entry.id   AF-A0A527GM04-F1
#
_cell.length_a   1.000
_cell.length_b   1.000
_cell.length_c   1.000
_cell.angle_alpha   90.00
_cell.angle_beta   90.00
_cell.angle_gamma   90.00
#
_symmetry.space_group_name_H-M   'P 1'
#
loop_
_entity.id
_entity.type
_entity.pdbx_description
1 polymer ?
#
loop_
_entity_poly.entity_id
_entity_poly.type
_entity_poly.pdbx_seq_one_letter_code
_entity_poly.pdbx_strand_id
1 'polypeptide(L)'
;ACDKVVNCAGQWARQVGAMAGINVPLQPVKHQYIITEKIDGLATDAPTIRDPDRRTYFKEEVGGLVMGGYEPNPQAWATGLPGDDVPNDWEFRLFDDDYDHFEQHMSQAIARVPALETVGVKQMINGPE
;
A
#
# COMPACT_ATOMS: atom_id res chain seq x y z
N ALA A 1 0.23 -10.27 35.22
CA ALA A 1 1.27 -9.24 35.29
C ALA A 1 2.47 -9.69 34.46
N CYS A 2 3.23 -8.74 33.89
CA CYS A 2 4.41 -9.00 33.06
C CYS A 2 5.50 -7.98 33.38
N ASP A 3 6.78 -8.35 33.23
CA ASP A 3 7.91 -7.45 33.49
C ASP A 3 8.13 -6.44 32.35
N LYS A 4 7.72 -6.80 31.13
CA LYS A 4 7.88 -5.98 29.92
C LYS A 4 6.65 -6.11 29.03
N VAL A 5 6.30 -5.02 28.35
CA VAL A 5 5.26 -4.95 27.30
C VAL A 5 5.92 -4.40 26.04
N VAL A 6 5.60 -4.98 24.88
CA VAL A 6 6.06 -4.51 23.56
C VAL A 6 4.84 -4.11 22.74
N ASN A 7 4.82 -2.87 22.27
CA ASN A 7 3.76 -2.38 21.39
C ASN A 7 4.05 -2.75 19.94
N CYS A 8 3.32 -3.74 19.41
CA CYS A 8 3.36 -4.18 18.02
C CYS A 8 2.01 -3.96 17.32
N ALA A 9 1.25 -2.94 17.72
CA ALA A 9 -0.14 -2.77 17.30
C ALA A 9 -0.32 -2.11 15.91
N GLY A 10 0.71 -2.08 15.07
CA GLY A 10 0.65 -1.52 13.72
C GLY A 10 0.07 -0.10 13.69
N GLN A 11 -0.95 0.11 12.85
CA GLN A 11 -1.67 1.39 12.74
C GLN A 11 -2.29 1.89 14.06
N TRP A 12 -2.60 0.99 15.02
CA TRP A 12 -3.11 1.34 16.35
C TRP A 12 -2.01 1.64 17.37
N ALA A 13 -0.73 1.59 17.00
CA ALA A 13 0.38 1.78 17.94
C ALA A 13 0.31 3.14 18.66
N ARG A 14 -0.21 4.18 18.01
CA ARG A 14 -0.44 5.49 18.61
C ARG A 14 -1.46 5.44 19.75
N GLN A 15 -2.60 4.79 19.53
CA GLN A 15 -3.64 4.61 20.56
C GLN A 15 -3.13 3.77 21.74
N VAL A 16 -2.38 2.70 21.47
CA VAL A 16 -1.76 1.86 22.52
C VAL A 16 -0.72 2.66 23.32
N GLY A 17 0.08 3.50 22.66
CA GLY A 17 1.03 4.38 23.34
C GLY A 17 0.35 5.38 24.28
N ALA A 18 -0.78 5.95 23.85
CA ALA A 18 -1.56 6.90 24.65
C ALA A 18 -2.06 6.29 25.98
N MET A 19 -2.33 4.99 26.03
CA MET A 19 -2.69 4.29 27.28
C MET A 19 -1.59 4.37 28.36
N ALA A 20 -0.34 4.56 27.94
CA ALA A 20 0.82 4.76 28.82
C ALA A 20 1.26 6.23 28.90
N GLY A 21 0.48 7.18 28.36
CA GLY A 21 0.84 8.60 28.29
C GLY A 21 1.99 8.91 27.31
N ILE A 22 2.28 8.00 26.38
CA ILE A 22 3.34 8.15 25.38
C ILE A 22 2.74 8.56 24.04
N ASN A 23 3.30 9.61 23.43
CA ASN A 23 3.00 9.96 22.05
C ASN A 23 3.87 9.12 21.09
N VAL A 24 3.23 8.29 20.26
CA VAL A 24 3.91 7.59 19.16
C VAL A 24 3.63 8.37 17.87
N PRO A 25 4.66 8.97 17.22
CA PRO A 25 4.48 9.81 16.04
C PRO A 25 4.26 8.95 14.78
N LEU A 26 3.06 8.38 14.67
CA LEU A 26 2.64 7.52 13.56
C LEU A 26 1.36 8.09 12.94
N GLN A 27 1.32 8.12 11.60
CA GLN A 27 0.17 8.52 10.80
C GLN A 27 -0.03 7.46 9.70
N PRO A 28 -1.13 6.71 9.71
CA PRO A 28 -1.45 5.80 8.61
C PRO A 28 -1.68 6.59 7.32
N VAL A 29 -1.17 6.06 6.22
CA VAL A 29 -1.36 6.60 4.86
C VAL A 29 -2.10 5.57 4.02
N LYS A 30 -2.82 6.03 3.00
CA LYS A 30 -3.35 5.11 1.99
C LYS A 30 -2.22 4.73 1.04
N HIS A 31 -2.10 3.45 0.75
CA HIS A 31 -1.13 2.92 -0.21
C HIS A 31 -1.81 1.98 -1.20
N GLN A 32 -1.42 2.10 -2.48
CA GLN A 32 -2.12 1.46 -3.58
C GLN A 32 -1.22 0.59 -4.45
N TYR A 33 -1.75 -0.55 -4.90
CA TYR A 33 -1.17 -1.34 -5.97
C TYR A 33 -2.24 -2.09 -6.77
N ILE A 34 -1.95 -2.37 -8.04
CA ILE A 34 -2.75 -3.26 -8.88
C ILE A 34 -2.15 -4.65 -8.91
N ILE A 35 -3.02 -5.64 -9.12
CA ILE A 35 -2.68 -6.99 -9.58
C ILE A 35 -3.15 -7.09 -11.03
N THR A 36 -2.24 -7.41 -11.94
CA THR A 36 -2.58 -7.55 -13.36
C THR A 36 -3.14 -8.93 -13.67
N GLU A 37 -3.77 -9.05 -14.83
CA GLU A 37 -3.94 -10.34 -15.51
C GLU A 37 -2.57 -10.92 -15.91
N LYS A 38 -2.57 -12.16 -16.43
CA LYS A 38 -1.35 -12.82 -16.88
C LYS A 38 -0.68 -12.05 -18.02
N ILE A 39 0.65 -11.91 -17.93
CA ILE A 39 1.50 -11.31 -18.95
C ILE A 39 2.23 -12.42 -19.70
N ASP A 40 2.06 -12.48 -21.01
CA ASP A 40 2.73 -13.49 -21.83
C ASP A 40 4.26 -13.31 -21.77
N GLY A 41 4.97 -14.42 -21.60
CA GLY A 41 6.42 -14.43 -21.45
C GLY A 41 6.97 -13.97 -20.09
N LEU A 42 6.12 -13.62 -19.11
CA LEU A 42 6.61 -13.33 -17.75
C LEU A 42 7.02 -14.63 -17.04
N ALA A 43 8.28 -14.70 -16.61
CA ALA A 43 8.80 -15.83 -15.87
C ALA A 43 8.21 -15.85 -14.45
N THR A 44 7.80 -17.03 -13.98
CA THR A 44 7.19 -17.21 -12.64
C THR A 44 8.16 -17.02 -11.48
N ASP A 45 9.46 -16.94 -11.76
CA ASP A 45 10.54 -16.66 -10.82
C ASP A 45 11.18 -15.29 -11.07
N ALA A 46 10.50 -14.41 -11.82
CA ALA A 46 10.99 -13.07 -12.08
C ALA A 46 11.27 -12.33 -10.74
N PRO A 47 12.43 -11.67 -10.62
CA PRO A 47 12.80 -11.00 -9.39
C PRO A 47 11.86 -9.81 -9.11
N THR A 48 11.70 -9.47 -7.83
CA THR A 48 11.07 -8.21 -7.44
C THR A 48 11.94 -7.04 -7.91
N ILE A 49 11.31 -6.06 -8.54
CA ILE A 49 11.98 -4.88 -9.09
C ILE A 49 11.50 -3.66 -8.30
N ARG A 50 12.43 -2.76 -8.01
CA ARG A 50 12.13 -1.40 -7.56
C ARG A 50 12.81 -0.42 -8.49
N ASP A 51 12.09 0.60 -8.92
CA ASP A 51 12.60 1.71 -9.71
C ASP A 51 12.44 3.00 -8.90
N PRO A 52 13.45 3.40 -8.08
CA PRO A 52 13.36 4.57 -7.22
C PRO A 52 13.22 5.88 -7.97
N ASP A 53 13.83 5.99 -9.16
CA ASP A 53 13.76 7.20 -10.00
C ASP A 53 12.33 7.45 -10.48
N ARG A 54 11.60 6.36 -10.75
CA ARG A 54 10.19 6.36 -11.15
C ARG A 54 9.21 6.17 -10.00
N ARG A 55 9.71 5.86 -8.80
CA ARG A 55 8.96 5.55 -7.58
C ARG A 55 7.99 4.38 -7.72
N THR A 56 8.30 3.40 -8.57
CA THR A 56 7.45 2.22 -8.80
C THR A 56 8.14 0.94 -8.32
N TYR A 57 7.33 -0.09 -8.05
CA TYR A 57 7.80 -1.44 -7.73
C TYR A 57 6.94 -2.49 -8.41
N PHE A 58 7.54 -3.66 -8.65
CA PHE A 58 6.94 -4.76 -9.38
C PHE A 58 7.30 -6.07 -8.72
N LYS A 59 6.33 -6.97 -8.58
CA LYS A 59 6.55 -8.32 -8.08
C LYS A 59 5.73 -9.28 -8.94
N GLU A 60 6.32 -10.39 -9.34
CA GLU A 60 5.59 -11.48 -9.98
C GLU A 60 4.44 -11.95 -9.06
N GLU A 61 3.29 -12.19 -9.68
CA GLU A 61 2.10 -12.71 -9.00
C GLU A 61 1.31 -13.64 -9.94
N VAL A 62 1.61 -14.93 -9.90
CA VAL A 62 0.86 -16.02 -10.59
C VAL A 62 0.76 -15.80 -12.12
N GLY A 63 1.88 -15.40 -12.72
CA GLY A 63 2.02 -15.07 -14.14
C GLY A 63 1.59 -13.63 -14.49
N GLY A 64 1.11 -12.85 -13.54
CA GLY A 64 0.90 -11.40 -13.65
C GLY A 64 1.89 -10.62 -12.79
N LEU A 65 1.59 -9.34 -12.54
CA LEU A 65 2.37 -8.47 -11.67
C LEU A 65 1.51 -7.85 -10.59
N VAL A 66 2.05 -7.80 -9.37
CA VAL A 66 1.75 -6.73 -8.42
C VAL A 66 2.56 -5.51 -8.84
N MET A 67 1.89 -4.40 -9.13
CA MET A 67 2.51 -3.13 -9.49
C MET A 67 1.95 -2.02 -8.60
N GLY A 68 2.83 -1.33 -7.89
CA GLY A 68 2.48 -0.15 -7.11
C GLY A 68 3.55 0.93 -7.21
N GLY A 69 3.28 2.06 -6.60
CA GLY A 69 4.21 3.18 -6.55
C GLY A 69 4.07 4.01 -5.29
N TYR A 70 4.97 4.96 -5.10
CA TYR A 70 4.95 5.90 -3.98
C TYR A 70 4.74 7.31 -4.52
N GLU A 71 3.57 7.88 -4.29
CA GLU A 71 3.22 9.18 -4.85
C GLU A 71 3.97 10.35 -4.18
N PRO A 72 4.29 11.43 -4.95
CA PRO A 72 4.73 12.70 -4.38
C PRO A 72 3.73 13.34 -3.41
N ASN A 73 2.44 13.00 -3.52
CA ASN A 73 1.33 13.60 -2.78
C ASN A 73 0.54 12.54 -2.00
N PRO A 74 1.16 11.84 -1.02
CA PRO A 74 0.53 10.74 -0.31
C PRO A 74 -0.74 11.21 0.43
N GLN A 75 -1.76 10.35 0.44
CA GLN A 75 -3.00 10.61 1.16
C GLN A 75 -2.90 10.07 2.59
N ALA A 76 -2.81 10.95 3.59
CA ALA A 76 -3.00 10.54 4.97
C ALA A 76 -4.42 10.01 5.18
N TRP A 77 -4.57 8.96 5.99
CA TRP A 77 -5.89 8.49 6.37
C TRP A 77 -6.49 9.41 7.44
N ALA A 78 -7.38 10.31 7.00
CA ALA A 78 -8.21 11.11 7.89
C ALA A 78 -9.44 10.29 8.31
N THR A 79 -9.47 9.84 9.57
CA THR A 79 -10.56 8.97 10.06
C THR A 79 -11.77 9.77 10.51
N GLY A 80 -11.60 11.05 10.83
CA GLY A 80 -12.65 11.91 11.38
C GLY A 80 -13.05 11.55 12.82
N LEU A 81 -12.35 10.60 13.45
CA LEU A 81 -12.51 10.27 14.86
C LEU A 81 -11.74 11.27 15.73
N PRO A 82 -12.04 11.38 17.03
CA PRO A 82 -11.23 12.19 17.95
C PRO A 82 -9.75 11.83 17.85
N GLY A 83 -8.90 12.83 17.62
CA GLY A 83 -7.46 12.62 17.41
C GLY A 83 -7.09 11.98 16.06
N ASP A 84 -8.04 11.79 15.14
CA ASP A 84 -7.89 10.98 13.92
C ASP A 84 -7.46 9.53 14.23
N ASP A 85 -8.01 8.96 15.31
CA ASP A 85 -7.74 7.58 15.71
C ASP A 85 -8.22 6.56 14.66
N VAL A 86 -7.49 5.45 14.54
CA VAL A 86 -7.91 4.33 13.69
C VAL A 86 -9.09 3.62 14.34
N PRO A 87 -10.20 3.34 13.63
CA PRO A 87 -11.31 2.57 14.19
C PRO A 87 -10.85 1.21 14.73
N ASN A 88 -11.37 0.80 15.88
CA ASN A 88 -10.96 -0.46 16.53
C ASN A 88 -11.36 -1.70 15.72
N ASP A 89 -12.36 -1.59 14.84
CA ASP A 89 -12.90 -2.67 14.01
C ASP A 89 -12.44 -2.60 12.54
N TRP A 90 -11.35 -1.86 12.25
CA TRP A 90 -10.75 -1.76 10.93
C TRP A 90 -9.71 -2.87 10.67
N GLU A 91 -10.14 -4.13 10.77
CA GLU A 91 -9.36 -5.31 10.43
C GLU A 91 -9.86 -5.97 9.12
N PHE A 92 -8.92 -6.45 8.30
CA PHE A 92 -9.22 -7.15 7.03
C PHE A 92 -10.10 -6.33 6.06
N ARG A 93 -9.98 -5.00 6.11
CA ARG A 93 -10.69 -4.06 5.23
C ARG A 93 -9.70 -3.30 4.37
N LEU A 94 -10.20 -2.88 3.20
CA LEU A 94 -9.52 -2.00 2.27
C LEU A 94 -10.35 -0.73 2.11
N PHE A 95 -9.71 0.34 1.68
CA PHE A 95 -10.40 1.52 1.18
C PHE A 95 -11.00 1.22 -0.20
N ASP A 96 -11.88 2.11 -0.65
CA ASP A 96 -12.35 2.10 -2.03
C ASP A 96 -11.18 2.37 -2.99
N ASP A 97 -11.28 1.83 -4.20
CA ASP A 97 -10.31 2.06 -5.27
C ASP A 97 -10.24 3.55 -5.63
N ASP A 98 -9.03 4.08 -5.83
CA ASP A 98 -8.79 5.46 -6.27
C ASP A 98 -7.86 5.47 -7.49
N TYR A 99 -8.42 5.06 -8.63
CA TYR A 99 -7.69 4.99 -9.91
C TYR A 99 -7.19 6.36 -10.38
N ASP A 100 -7.93 7.44 -10.09
CA ASP A 100 -7.53 8.80 -10.44
C ASP A 100 -6.23 9.17 -9.71
N HIS A 101 -6.13 8.85 -8.42
CA HIS A 101 -4.89 9.06 -7.68
C HIS A 101 -3.79 8.09 -8.10
N PHE A 102 -4.12 6.85 -8.45
CA PHE A 102 -3.16 5.83 -8.88
C PHE A 102 -2.54 6.10 -10.25
N GLU A 103 -3.27 6.76 -11.16
CA GLU A 103 -2.88 6.98 -12.57
C GLU A 103 -1.49 7.59 -12.73
N GLN A 104 -1.06 8.43 -11.77
CA GLN A 104 0.27 9.05 -11.80
C GLN A 104 1.42 8.04 -11.89
N HIS A 105 1.23 6.83 -11.36
CA HIS A 105 2.22 5.74 -11.41
C HIS A 105 2.26 5.05 -12.77
N MET A 106 1.14 5.02 -13.50
CA MET A 106 0.98 4.21 -14.71
C MET A 106 1.94 4.64 -15.83
N SER A 107 2.07 5.94 -16.07
CA SER A 107 3.00 6.46 -17.09
C SER A 107 4.45 6.03 -16.83
N GLN A 108 4.84 6.01 -15.55
CA GLN A 108 6.17 5.62 -15.13
C GLN A 108 6.35 4.10 -15.16
N ALA A 109 5.32 3.36 -14.77
CA ALA A 109 5.32 1.91 -14.78
C ALA A 109 5.39 1.34 -16.20
N ILE A 110 4.60 1.87 -17.14
CA ILE A 110 4.60 1.45 -18.55
C ILE A 110 5.96 1.68 -19.20
N ALA A 111 6.61 2.81 -18.89
CA ALA A 111 7.95 3.07 -19.41
C ALA A 111 9.01 2.05 -18.93
N ARG A 112 8.78 1.38 -17.79
CA ARG A 112 9.64 0.30 -17.29
C ARG A 112 9.19 -1.09 -17.77
N VAL A 113 7.89 -1.33 -17.81
CA VAL A 113 7.26 -2.60 -18.21
C VAL A 113 6.16 -2.31 -19.25
N PRO A 114 6.50 -2.27 -20.56
CA PRO A 114 5.54 -1.88 -21.61
C PRO A 114 4.30 -2.77 -21.70
N ALA A 115 4.37 -4.03 -21.24
CA ALA A 115 3.21 -4.92 -21.18
C ALA A 115 2.04 -4.35 -20.34
N LEU A 116 2.32 -3.45 -19.39
CA LEU A 116 1.31 -2.78 -18.58
C LEU A 116 0.37 -1.87 -19.37
N GLU A 117 0.72 -1.48 -20.60
CA GLU A 117 -0.12 -0.66 -21.46
C GLU A 117 -1.39 -1.39 -21.92
N THR A 118 -1.32 -2.72 -22.03
CA THR A 118 -2.38 -3.53 -22.63
C THR A 118 -2.89 -4.67 -21.74
N VAL A 119 -2.12 -5.08 -20.73
CA VAL A 119 -2.58 -6.10 -19.77
C VAL A 119 -3.77 -5.58 -18.96
N GLY A 120 -4.75 -6.45 -18.72
CA GLY A 120 -5.88 -6.12 -17.84
C GLY A 120 -5.45 -5.95 -16.39
N VAL A 121 -6.23 -5.18 -15.63
CA VAL A 121 -6.16 -5.11 -14.17
C VAL A 121 -7.18 -6.09 -13.60
N LYS A 122 -6.69 -7.04 -12.79
CA LYS A 122 -7.54 -8.02 -12.09
C LYS A 122 -8.15 -7.42 -10.83
N GLN A 123 -7.36 -6.65 -10.09
CA GLN A 123 -7.77 -6.07 -8.81
C GLN A 123 -6.88 -4.86 -8.45
N MET A 124 -7.48 -3.84 -7.86
CA MET A 124 -6.77 -2.80 -7.09
C MET A 124 -6.83 -3.13 -5.61
N ILE A 125 -5.75 -2.85 -4.90
CA ILE A 125 -5.66 -2.90 -3.45
C ILE A 125 -5.33 -1.50 -2.96
N ASN A 126 -6.18 -0.95 -2.10
CA ASN A 126 -5.97 0.32 -1.42
C ASN A 126 -6.06 0.09 0.09
N GLY A 127 -4.92 0.08 0.78
CA GLY A 127 -4.84 -0.30 2.19
C GLY A 127 -4.14 0.76 3.04
N PRO A 128 -4.32 0.72 4.38
CA PRO A 128 -3.52 1.53 5.28
C PRO A 128 -2.11 0.97 5.44
N GLU A 129 -1.11 1.84 5.31
CA GLU A 129 0.31 1.59 5.64
C GLU A 129 0.77 2.51 6.78
#